data_AF-A0A455U7Z8-F1
#
_entry.id   AF-A0A455U7Z8-F1
#
_cell.length_a   1.000
_cell.length_b   1.000
_cell.length_c   1.000
_cell.angle_alpha   90.00
_cell.angle_beta   90.00
_cell.angle_gamma   90.00
#
_symmetry.space_group_name_H-M   'P 1'
#
loop_
_entity.id
_entity.type
_entity.pdbx_description
1 polymer ?
#
loop_
_entity_poly.entity_id
_entity_poly.type
_entity_poly.pdbx_seq_one_letter_code
_entity_poly.pdbx_strand_id
1 'polypeptide(L)' 'MGAFSVYAKSGITEWRGDSEVEGADESGTAMLQGFGATVTINRLVSRLEYERIDAPSLEHLNILSASLHLPF' A
#
# COMPACT_ATOMS: atom_id res chain seq x y z
N MET A 1 13.79 23.44 -9.00
CA MET A 1 13.11 23.56 -7.70
C MET A 1 12.23 22.33 -7.54
N GLY A 2 12.49 21.49 -6.55
CA GLY A 2 11.68 20.30 -6.28
C GLY A 2 10.80 20.49 -5.04
N ALA A 3 9.80 19.64 -4.87
CA ALA A 3 8.96 19.60 -3.69
C ALA A 3 9.09 18.22 -3.02
N PHE A 4 9.11 18.21 -1.69
CA PHE A 4 9.10 16.99 -0.90
C PHE A 4 7.92 17.04 0.08
N SER A 5 7.19 15.94 0.21
CA SER A 5 6.11 15.80 1.19
C SER A 5 6.11 14.41 1.80
N VAL A 6 5.59 14.31 3.02
CA VAL A 6 5.31 13.05 3.70
C VAL A 6 3.87 13.05 4.18
N TYR A 7 3.27 11.87 4.20
CA TYR A 7 1.90 11.68 4.66
C TYR A 7 1.74 10.33 5.33
N ALA A 8 0.71 10.23 6.17
CA ALA A 8 0.25 8.98 6.75
C ALA A 8 -1.14 8.66 6.19
N LYS A 9 -1.46 7.37 6.07
CA LYS A 9 -2.77 6.87 5.66
C LYS A 9 -3.25 5.78 6.61
N SER A 10 -4.57 5.71 6.78
CA SER A 10 -5.25 4.74 7.63
C SER A 10 -6.59 4.43 6.99
N GLY A 11 -6.99 3.16 6.96
CA GLY A 11 -8.21 2.73 6.30
C GLY A 11 -8.53 1.26 6.57
N ILE A 12 -9.53 0.77 5.87
CA ILE A 12 -9.98 -0.62 5.96
C ILE A 12 -9.78 -1.25 4.58
N THR A 13 -9.31 -2.49 4.53
CA THR A 13 -9.10 -3.23 3.28
C THR A 13 -9.72 -4.63 3.37
N GLU A 14 -10.23 -5.13 2.26
CA GLU A 14 -10.68 -6.51 2.11
C GLU A 14 -9.53 -7.36 1.57
N TRP A 15 -9.42 -8.59 2.04
CA TRP A 15 -8.44 -9.55 1.57
C TRP A 15 -9.12 -10.87 1.25
N ARG A 16 -8.57 -11.58 0.27
CA ARG A 16 -9.05 -12.90 -0.16
C ARG A 16 -7.83 -13.79 -0.41
N GLY A 17 -7.74 -14.88 0.34
CA GLY A 17 -6.83 -15.98 0.09
C GLY A 17 -7.51 -16.99 -0.82
N ASP A 18 -6.86 -17.30 -1.94
CA ASP A 18 -7.30 -18.36 -2.85
C ASP A 18 -6.58 -19.66 -2.45
N SER A 19 -7.34 -20.73 -2.22
CA SER A 19 -6.80 -22.02 -1.79
C SER A 19 -7.13 -23.09 -2.84
N GLU A 20 -6.14 -23.90 -3.21
CA GLU A 20 -6.37 -25.03 -4.14
C GLU A 20 -7.24 -26.16 -3.53
N VAL A 21 -7.47 -26.13 -2.21
CA VAL A 21 -8.32 -27.09 -1.50
C VAL A 21 -9.75 -26.57 -1.46
N GLU A 22 -10.70 -27.30 -2.05
CA GLU A 22 -12.13 -26.95 -2.02
C GLU A 22 -12.61 -26.71 -0.58
N GLY A 23 -13.19 -25.53 -0.34
CA GLY A 23 -13.73 -25.14 0.96
C GLY A 23 -12.72 -24.52 1.94
N ALA A 24 -11.47 -24.33 1.53
CA ALA A 24 -10.44 -23.63 2.31
C ALA A 24 -10.20 -22.17 1.86
N ASP A 25 -11.14 -21.59 1.11
CA ASP A 25 -11.13 -20.17 0.75
C ASP A 25 -11.25 -19.32 2.02
N GLU A 26 -10.25 -18.50 2.27
CA GLU A 26 -10.25 -17.56 3.40
C GLU A 26 -10.45 -16.14 2.89
N SER A 27 -11.27 -15.36 3.58
CA SER A 27 -11.47 -13.96 3.25
C SER A 27 -11.83 -13.17 4.50
N GLY A 28 -11.62 -11.87 4.44
CA GLY A 28 -12.01 -11.00 5.52
C GLY A 28 -11.67 -9.54 5.28
N THR A 29 -11.75 -8.79 6.36
CA THR A 29 -11.49 -7.35 6.37
C THR A 29 -10.42 -7.07 7.43
N ALA A 30 -9.46 -6.22 7.10
CA ALA A 30 -8.38 -5.84 8.00
C ALA A 30 -8.18 -4.32 8.01
N MET A 31 -7.68 -3.82 9.14
CA MET A 31 -7.26 -2.43 9.25
C MET A 31 -5.93 -2.26 8.51
N LEU A 32 -5.81 -1.18 7.73
CA LEU A 32 -4.62 -0.84 6.97
C LEU A 32 -4.07 0.49 7.47
N GLN A 33 -2.77 0.54 7.69
CA GLN A 33 -2.04 1.74 8.09
C GLN A 33 -0.80 1.88 7.22
N GLY A 34 -0.41 3.10 6.90
CA GLY A 34 0.76 3.30 6.06
C GLY A 34 1.28 4.72 6.11
N PHE A 35 2.44 4.89 5.48
CA PHE A 35 3.03 6.20 5.27
C PHE A 35 3.61 6.26 3.86
N GLY A 36 3.69 7.46 3.34
CA GLY A 36 4.27 7.70 2.03
C GLY A 36 5.07 8.98 1.99
N ALA A 37 6.00 9.02 1.05
CA ALA A 37 6.80 10.18 0.72
C ALA A 37 6.66 10.48 -0.77
N THR A 38 6.52 11.76 -1.11
CA THR A 38 6.48 12.23 -2.50
C THR A 38 7.63 13.18 -2.75
N VAL A 39 8.32 13.00 -3.88
CA VAL A 39 9.37 13.87 -4.39
C VAL A 39 8.99 14.32 -5.79
N THR A 40 8.85 15.62 -6.01
CA THR A 40 8.59 16.20 -7.32
C THR A 40 9.84 16.92 -7.82
N ILE A 41 10.35 16.53 -8.98
CA ILE A 41 11.47 17.19 -9.66
C ILE A 41 11.04 17.53 -11.08
N ASN A 42 11.00 18.83 -11.41
CA ASN A 42 10.48 19.33 -12.67
C ASN A 42 9.04 18.85 -12.92
N ARG A 43 8.83 17.94 -13.87
CA ARG A 43 7.52 17.30 -14.16
C ARG A 43 7.41 15.89 -13.58
N LEU A 44 8.47 15.30 -13.04
CA LEU A 44 8.45 13.95 -12.50
C LEU A 44 8.00 13.96 -11.05
N VAL A 45 6.90 13.26 -10.75
CA VAL A 45 6.43 13.00 -9.39
C VAL A 45 6.79 11.57 -9.02
N SER A 46 7.67 11.40 -8.04
CA SER A 46 8.06 10.10 -7.49
C SER A 46 7.38 9.88 -6.16
N ARG A 47 6.86 8.69 -5.92
CA ARG A 47 6.17 8.34 -4.68
C ARG A 47 6.64 7.00 -4.16
N LEU A 48 6.95 6.95 -2.87
CA LEU A 48 7.26 5.73 -2.14
C LEU A 48 6.22 5.57 -1.05
N GLU A 49 5.57 4.41 -0.97
CA GLU A 49 4.55 4.13 0.05
C GLU A 49 4.84 2.80 0.73
N TYR A 50 4.70 2.78 2.06
CA TYR A 50 4.72 1.57 2.87
C TYR A 50 3.35 1.38 3.50
N GLU A 51 2.80 0.18 3.36
CA GLU A 51 1.49 -0.22 3.85
C GLU A 51 1.61 -1.47 4.71
N ARG A 52 1.07 -1.37 5.92
CA ARG A 52 0.94 -2.48 6.87
C ARG A 52 -0.53 -2.84 7.05
N ILE A 53 -0.81 -4.14 6.98
CA ILE A 53 -2.10 -4.69 7.34
C ILE A 53 -2.04 -5.14 8.80
N ASP A 54 -2.93 -4.59 9.64
CA ASP A 54 -3.02 -4.87 11.07
C ASP A 54 -3.88 -6.12 11.31
N ALA A 55 -3.34 -7.25 10.84
CA ALA A 55 -3.86 -8.59 11.10
C ALA A 55 -2.67 -9.56 11.19
N PRO A 56 -2.47 -10.28 12.31
CA PRO A 56 -1.29 -11.12 12.52
C PRO A 56 -1.08 -12.21 11.46
N SER A 57 -2.15 -12.76 10.90
CA SER A 57 -2.08 -13.75 9.81
C SER A 57 -1.71 -13.14 8.45
N LEU A 58 -1.80 -11.82 8.31
CA LEU A 58 -1.66 -11.09 7.05
C LEU A 58 -0.42 -10.20 7.01
N GLU A 59 0.52 -10.32 7.96
CA GLU A 59 1.75 -9.50 7.94
C GLU A 59 2.59 -9.71 6.67
N HIS A 60 2.45 -10.87 6.02
CA HIS A 60 3.07 -11.16 4.73
C HIS A 60 2.51 -10.32 3.57
N LEU A 61 1.36 -9.67 3.75
CA LEU A 61 0.73 -8.76 2.80
C LEU A 61 1.13 -7.30 3.01
N ASN A 62 2.13 -7.03 3.86
CA ASN A 62 2.70 -5.69 3.94
C ASN A 62 3.37 -5.34 2.60
N ILE A 63 3.06 -4.15 2.07
CA ILE A 63 3.50 -3.73 0.73
C ILE A 63 4.42 -2.52 0.86
N LEU A 64 5.54 -2.57 0.16
CA LEU A 64 6.35 -1.41 -0.17
C LEU A 64 6.18 -1.14 -1.67
N SER A 65 5.58 0.00 -2.03
CA SER A 65 5.36 0.40 -3.41
C SER A 65 6.17 1.63 -3.78
N ALA A 66 6.65 1.65 -5.02
CA ALA A 66 7.32 2.81 -5.60
C ALA A 66 6.64 3.12 -6.95
N SER A 67 6.27 4.38 -7.17
CA SER A 67 5.64 4.82 -8.41
C SER A 67 6.25 6.12 -8.93
N LEU A 68 6.26 6.24 -10.27
CA LEU A 68 6.70 7.41 -11.00
C LEU A 68 5.55 7.92 -11.87
N HIS A 69 5.23 9.19 -11.77
CA HIS A 69 4.17 9.83 -12.53
C HIS A 69 4.71 11.03 -13.32
N LEU A 70 4.46 11.01 -14.63
CA LEU A 70 4.77 12.10 -15.57
C LEU A 70 3.43 12.66 -16.09
N PRO A 71 3.00 13.84 -15.63
CA PRO A 71 1.76 14.46 -16.09
C PRO A 71 1.96 14.97 -17.52
N PHE A 72 0.99 14.66 -18.40
CA PHE A 72 0.96 15.06 -19.80
C PHE A 72 0.56 16.53 -19.98
#